data_AF-A0A952HHI9-F1
#
_entry.id   AF-A0A952HHI9-F1
#
_cell.length_a   1.000
_cell.length_b   1.000
_cell.length_c   1.000
_cell.angle_alpha   90.00
_cell.angle_beta   90.00
_cell.angle_gamma   90.00
#
_symmetry.space_group_name_H-M   'P 1'
#
loop_
_entity.id
_entity.type
_entity.pdbx_description
1 polymer ?
#
loop_
_entity_poly.entity_id
_entity_poly.type
_entity_poly.pdbx_seq_one_letter_code
_entity_poly.pdbx_strand_id
1 'polypeptide(L)'
;MERILSIDPSSSKTGYVIAKLERDKVIPIDYGLIELKKEKQPLKKLYQALEEKILRYAIEKIILETPFYSVNAQTLIKLGEVRGVILL
;
A
#
# COMPACT_ATOMS: atom_id res chain seq x y z
N MET A 1 19.62 7.49 -5.61
CA MET A 1 19.11 7.48 -4.24
C MET A 1 17.71 6.96 -4.35
N GLU A 2 17.45 5.78 -3.81
CA GLU A 2 16.24 5.04 -4.13
C GLU A 2 15.10 5.41 -3.17
N ARG A 3 13.91 5.69 -3.70
CA ARG A 3 12.69 5.85 -2.88
C ARG A 3 11.79 4.64 -3.00
N ILE A 4 11.42 4.09 -1.85
CA ILE A 4 10.58 2.91 -1.74
C ILE A 4 9.24 3.25 -1.12
N LEU A 5 8.19 2.55 -1.56
CA LEU A 5 6.86 2.54 -0.95
C LEU A 5 6.57 1.13 -0.45
N SER A 6 6.56 0.95 0.87
CA SER A 6 6.16 -0.29 1.52
C SER A 6 4.67 -0.24 1.84
N ILE A 7 3.94 -1.32 1.58
CA ILE A 7 2.48 -1.40 1.73
C ILE A 7 2.09 -2.67 2.51
N ASP A 8 1.30 -2.46 3.57
CA ASP A 8 0.58 -3.50 4.33
C ASP A 8 -0.90 -3.48 3.89
N PRO A 9 -1.32 -4.42 3.01
CA PRO A 9 -2.63 -4.41 2.39
C PRO A 9 -3.74 -4.91 3.33
N SER A 10 -4.81 -4.12 3.45
CA SER A 10 -6.03 -4.57 4.15
C SER A 10 -7.27 -3.91 3.56
N SER A 11 -8.37 -4.68 3.49
CA SER A 11 -9.66 -4.25 2.92
C SER A 11 -10.40 -3.21 3.76
N SER A 12 -9.89 -2.86 4.94
CA SER A 12 -10.47 -1.87 5.83
C SER A 12 -9.59 -0.64 6.00
N LYS A 13 -8.28 -0.85 6.14
CA LYS A 13 -7.25 0.17 6.33
C LYS A 13 -5.96 -0.36 5.73
N THR A 14 -5.42 0.27 4.70
CA THR A 14 -4.14 -0.13 4.11
C THR A 14 -3.03 0.77 4.66
N GLY A 15 -2.03 0.16 5.27
CA GLY A 15 -0.86 0.87 5.80
C GLY A 15 0.18 1.13 4.71
N TYR A 16 0.88 2.26 4.80
CA TYR A 16 1.99 2.54 3.90
C TYR A 16 3.13 3.27 4.62
N VAL A 17 4.34 3.06 4.10
CA VAL A 17 5.55 3.80 4.49
C VAL A 17 6.33 4.15 3.23
N ILE A 18 6.72 5.40 3.11
CA ILE A 18 7.64 5.89 2.09
C ILE A 18 8.98 6.18 2.76
N ALA A 19 10.04 5.58 2.23
CA ALA A 19 11.38 5.77 2.75
C ALA A 19 12.38 6.02 1.63
N LYS A 20 13.43 6.77 1.97
CA LYS A 20 14.62 6.94 1.15
C LYS A 20 15.68 5.96 1.62
N LEU A 21 16.27 5.23 0.67
CA LEU A 21 17.42 4.39 0.91
C LEU A 21 18.70 5.17 0.55
N GLU A 22 19.54 5.38 1.55
CA GLU A 22 20.85 6.01 1.41
C GLU A 22 21.94 5.12 2.00
N ARG A 23 22.70 4.43 1.13
CA ARG A 23 23.71 3.44 1.53
C ARG A 23 23.07 2.42 2.48
N ASP A 24 23.47 2.42 3.74
CA ASP A 24 23.00 1.50 4.79
C ASP A 24 21.93 2.11 5.70
N LYS A 25 21.33 3.24 5.30
CA LYS A 25 20.30 3.94 6.08
C LYS A 25 18.96 3.92 5.37
N VAL A 26 17.92 3.66 6.16
CA VAL A 26 16.52 3.83 5.78
C VAL A 26 16.02 5.11 6.44
N ILE A 27 15.66 6.11 5.65
CA ILE A 27 15.18 7.40 6.14
C ILE A 27 13.68 7.50 5.83
N PRO A 28 12.78 7.47 6.83
CA PRO A 28 11.36 7.63 6.59
C PRO A 28 11.05 9.04 6.09
N ILE A 29 10.20 9.14 5.06
CA ILE A 29 9.76 10.40 4.44
C ILE A 29 8.29 10.69 4.78
N ASP A 30 7.43 9.69 4.63
CA ASP A 30 5.98 9.77 4.86
C ASP A 30 5.46 8.40 5.27
N TYR A 31 4.40 8.34 6.07
CA TYR A 31 3.76 7.09 6.46
C TYR A 31 2.34 7.36 6.97
N GLY A 32 1.48 6.34 6.89
CA GLY A 32 0.14 6.47 7.43
C GLY A 32 -0.80 5.34 7.02
N LEU A 33 -2.09 5.64 7.15
CA LEU A 33 -3.17 4.71 6.86
C LEU A 33 -4.10 5.30 5.80
N ILE A 34 -4.44 4.48 4.81
CA ILE A 34 -5.52 4.74 3.86
C ILE A 34 -6.77 4.04 4.41
N GLU A 35 -7.67 4.82 5.01
CA GLU A 35 -8.94 4.33 5.57
C GLU A 35 -9.95 3.99 4.46
N LEU A 36 -10.39 2.74 4.38
CA LEU A 36 -11.27 2.22 3.32
C LEU A 36 -12.67 1.81 3.84
N LYS A 37 -12.79 1.42 5.11
CA LYS A 37 -13.99 0.77 5.67
C LYS A 37 -15.31 1.54 5.48
N LYS A 38 -15.27 2.88 5.44
CA LYS A 38 -16.47 3.74 5.33
C LYS A 38 -16.64 4.37 3.95
N GLU A 39 -15.80 3.99 3.00
CA GLU A 39 -15.78 4.59 1.67
C GLU A 39 -16.77 3.89 0.74
N LYS A 40 -17.45 4.67 -0.09
CA LYS A 40 -18.37 4.12 -1.10
C LYS A 40 -17.62 3.37 -2.21
N GLN A 41 -16.42 3.83 -2.54
CA GLN A 41 -15.56 3.26 -3.59
C GLN A 41 -14.15 3.01 -3.02
N PRO A 42 -13.98 2.03 -2.11
CA PRO A 42 -12.72 1.84 -1.38
C PRO A 42 -11.54 1.54 -2.31
N LEU A 43 -11.72 0.68 -3.31
CA LEU A 43 -10.68 0.33 -4.27
C LEU A 43 -10.23 1.53 -5.12
N LYS A 44 -11.18 2.37 -5.57
CA LYS A 44 -10.86 3.60 -6.30
C LYS A 44 -10.08 4.58 -5.43
N LYS A 45 -10.50 4.76 -4.17
CA LYS A 45 -9.78 5.61 -3.21
C LYS A 45 -8.35 5.10 -2.99
N LEU A 46 -8.18 3.78 -2.83
CA LEU A 46 -6.86 3.17 -2.67
C LEU A 46 -5.97 3.45 -3.87
N TYR A 47 -6.47 3.19 -5.09
CA TYR A 47 -5.75 3.47 -6.34
C TYR A 47 -5.28 4.93 -6.39
N GLN A 48 -6.21 5.88 -6.22
CA GLN A 48 -5.91 7.31 -6.32
C GLN A 48 -4.90 7.77 -5.26
N ALA A 49 -5.04 7.28 -4.03
CA ALA A 49 -4.12 7.63 -2.94
C ALA A 49 -2.70 7.08 -3.18
N LEU A 50 -2.58 5.86 -3.75
CA LEU A 50 -1.29 5.28 -4.10
C LEU A 50 -0.67 5.97 -5.32
N GLU A 51 -1.45 6.23 -6.37
CA GLU A 51 -1.02 6.96 -7.56
C GLU A 51 -0.49 8.37 -7.20
N GLU A 52 -1.23 9.10 -6.36
CA GLU A 52 -0.79 10.42 -5.86
C GLU A 52 0.55 10.32 -5.16
N LYS A 53 0.75 9.32 -4.29
CA LYS A 53 2.00 9.13 -3.55
C LYS A 53 3.15 8.71 -4.46
N ILE A 54 2.92 7.77 -5.37
CA ILE A 54 3.92 7.29 -6.32
C ILE A 54 4.44 8.47 -7.15
N LEU A 55 3.54 9.30 -7.68
CA LEU A 55 3.89 10.47 -8.48
C LEU A 55 4.56 11.57 -7.63
N ARG A 56 3.96 11.93 -6.48
CA ARG A 56 4.46 13.00 -5.60
C ARG A 56 5.87 12.72 -5.10
N TYR A 57 6.15 11.48 -4.70
CA TYR A 57 7.44 11.10 -4.12
C TYR A 57 8.41 10.52 -5.12
N ALA A 58 8.04 10.34 -6.40
CA ALA A 58 8.84 9.67 -7.42
C ALA A 58 9.38 8.32 -6.90
N ILE A 59 8.45 7.44 -6.53
CA ILE A 59 8.74 6.10 -6.00
C ILE A 59 9.36 5.25 -7.10
N GLU A 60 10.44 4.54 -6.78
CA GLU A 60 11.19 3.69 -7.70
C GLU A 60 10.88 2.20 -7.50
N LYS A 61 10.57 1.79 -6.26
CA LYS A 61 10.16 0.42 -5.94
C LYS A 61 9.02 0.37 -4.95
N ILE A 62 8.15 -0.61 -5.13
CA ILE A 62 7.06 -0.93 -4.20
C ILE A 62 7.39 -2.25 -3.52
N ILE A 63 7.30 -2.27 -2.20
CA ILE A 63 7.42 -3.46 -1.36
C ILE A 63 6.03 -3.81 -0.87
N LEU A 64 5.48 -4.92 -1.32
CA LEU A 64 4.14 -5.38 -0.96
C LEU A 64 4.23 -6.58 -0.03
N GLU A 65 3.60 -6.49 1.13
CA GLU A 65 3.50 -7.63 2.04
C GLU A 65 2.78 -8.81 1.38
N THR A 66 3.30 -10.01 1.64
CA THR A 66 2.68 -11.25 1.19
C THR A 66 1.67 -11.72 2.24
N PRO A 67 0.42 -12.01 1.86
CA PRO A 67 -0.58 -12.46 2.81
C PRO A 67 -0.17 -13.81 3.41
N PHE A 68 -0.27 -13.92 4.73
CA PHE A 68 -0.15 -15.21 5.40
C PHE A 68 -1.55 -15.83 5.60
N TYR A 69 -1.59 -17.15 5.52
CA TYR A 69 -2.76 -18.05 5.60
C TYR A 69 -4.03 -17.46 6.25
N SER A 70 -5.11 -17.29 5.46
CA SER A 70 -6.42 -16.85 5.99
C SER A 70 -7.39 -18.02 6.13
N VAL A 71 -7.95 -18.22 7.31
CA VAL A 71 -8.96 -19.27 7.58
C VAL A 71 -10.31 -18.98 6.88
N ASN A 72 -10.56 -17.72 6.46
CA ASN A 72 -11.82 -17.28 5.86
C ASN A 72 -11.63 -16.85 4.39
N ALA A 73 -12.28 -17.57 3.48
CA ALA A 73 -12.24 -17.30 2.04
C ALA A 73 -12.77 -15.91 1.64
N GLN A 74 -13.80 -15.37 2.33
CA GLN A 74 -14.33 -14.04 2.01
C GLN A 74 -13.31 -12.94 2.30
N THR A 75 -12.56 -13.07 3.39
CA THR A 75 -11.49 -12.12 3.72
C THR A 75 -10.37 -12.22 2.69
N LEU A 76 -10.02 -13.43 2.24
CA LEU A 76 -9.00 -13.63 1.21
C LEU A 76 -9.36 -12.98 -0.12
N ILE A 77 -10.62 -13.13 -0.56
CA ILE A 77 -11.09 -12.53 -1.81
C ILE A 77 -10.98 -11.00 -1.74
N LYS A 78 -11.46 -10.39 -0.65
CA LYS A 78 -11.36 -8.93 -0.44
C LYS A 78 -9.90 -8.46 -0.39
N LEU A 79 -9.02 -9.24 0.23
CA LEU A 79 -7.59 -8.93 0.26
C LEU A 79 -6.97 -9.07 -1.15
N GLY A 80 -7.42 -10.05 -1.94
CA GLY A 80 -7.03 -10.21 -3.35
C GLY A 80 -7.41 -9.00 -4.20
N GLU A 81 -8.63 -8.46 -4.03
CA GLU A 81 -9.07 -7.23 -4.72
C GLU A 81 -8.18 -6.04 -4.37
N VAL A 82 -7.88 -5.84 -3.08
CA VAL A 82 -6.98 -4.78 -2.59
C VAL A 82 -5.58 -4.91 -3.20
N ARG A 83 -5.01 -6.12 -3.19
CA ARG A 83 -3.69 -6.37 -3.78
C ARG A 83 -3.71 -6.17 -5.28
N GLY A 84 -4.79 -6.56 -5.97
CA GLY A 84 -4.97 -6.31 -7.39
C GLY A 84 -4.87 -4.83 -7.72
N VAL A 85 -5.52 -3.96 -6.94
CA VAL A 85 -5.42 -2.50 -7.10
C VAL A 85 -4.01 -1.97 -6.85
N ILE A 86 -3.28 -2.51 -5.88
CA ILE A 86 -1.90 -2.08 -5.58
C ILE A 86 -0.94 -2.41 -6.74
N LEU A 87 -1.25 -3.43 -7.55
CA LEU A 87 -0.42 -3.89 -8.65
C LEU A 87 -0.75 -3.25 -10.01
N LEU A 88 -1.77 -2.38 -10.08
CA LEU A 88 -2.13 -1.59 -11.26
C LEU A 88 -1.22 -0.36 -11.40
#